data_AF-A0A6B3BLT6-F1
#
_entry.id   AF-A0A6B3BLT6-F1
#
_cell.length_a   1.000
_cell.length_b   1.000
_cell.length_c   1.000
_cell.angle_alpha   90.00
_cell.angle_beta   90.00
_cell.angle_gamma   90.00
#
_symmetry.space_group_name_H-M   'P 1'
#
loop_
_entity.id
_entity.type
_entity.pdbx_description
1 polymer ?
#
loop_
_entity_poly.entity_id
_entity_poly.type
_entity_poly.pdbx_seq_one_letter_code
_entity_poly.pdbx_strand_id
1 'polypeptide(L)'
;MTRDHTTEARREIGKLFPEGRSWGFGGAADISTIDPSNVPGRYGWVGGARVSAHIVPSTVTVTILLTRRAADSPVPPRWTRDFRRNGADG
;
A
#
# COMPACT_ATOMS: atom_id res chain seq x y z
N MET A 1 -7.44 3.79 13.28
CA MET A 1 -7.88 3.07 12.06
C MET A 1 -6.75 2.93 11.06
N THR A 2 -6.25 4.04 10.49
CA THR A 2 -5.26 4.01 9.38
C THR A 2 -3.80 3.90 9.81
N ARG A 3 -3.53 4.03 11.12
CA ARG A 3 -2.19 3.91 11.70
C ARG A 3 -1.84 2.46 11.98
N ASP A 4 -0.57 2.22 12.29
CA ASP A 4 -0.12 0.92 12.75
C ASP A 4 -0.86 0.49 14.03
N HIS A 5 -1.56 -0.63 13.95
CA HIS A 5 -2.24 -1.30 15.04
C HIS A 5 -1.61 -2.69 15.33
N THR A 6 -0.43 -2.96 14.78
CA THR A 6 0.34 -4.18 15.03
C THR A 6 1.39 -3.93 16.12
N THR A 7 1.69 -4.93 16.95
CA THR A 7 2.80 -4.83 17.92
C THR A 7 4.12 -5.11 17.23
N GLU A 8 5.23 -4.61 17.78
CA GLU A 8 6.56 -4.85 17.24
C GLU A 8 6.90 -6.35 17.15
N ALA A 9 6.62 -7.12 18.20
CA ALA A 9 6.82 -8.57 18.19
C ALA A 9 6.06 -9.27 17.05
N ARG A 10 4.83 -8.83 16.73
CA ARG A 10 4.05 -9.37 15.61
C ARG A 10 4.64 -8.98 14.26
N ARG A 11 5.21 -7.78 14.13
CA ARG A 11 5.91 -7.36 12.91
C ARG A 11 7.18 -8.17 12.69
N GLU A 12 7.95 -8.44 13.75
CA GLU A 12 9.16 -9.26 13.65
C GLU A 12 8.84 -10.72 13.28
N ILE A 13 7.82 -11.33 13.88
CA ILE A 13 7.38 -12.69 13.49
C ILE A 13 6.94 -12.72 12.03
N GLY A 14 6.25 -11.67 11.58
CA GLY A 14 5.71 -11.59 10.22
C GLY A 14 6.71 -11.15 9.16
N LYS A 15 7.91 -10.68 9.51
CA LYS A 15 8.82 -9.82 8.71
C LYS A 15 9.01 -10.19 7.24
N LEU A 16 8.87 -11.47 6.89
CA LEU A 16 8.91 -11.96 5.52
C LEU A 16 7.82 -11.36 4.60
N PHE A 17 6.65 -11.02 5.13
CA PHE A 17 5.49 -10.58 4.34
C PHE A 17 5.22 -9.07 4.32
N PRO A 18 5.41 -8.31 5.42
CA PRO A 18 4.97 -6.93 5.47
C PRO A 18 5.81 -6.00 4.61
N GLU A 19 7.06 -6.33 4.27
CA GLU A 19 7.88 -5.53 3.34
C GLU A 19 7.83 -4.01 3.65
N GLY A 20 8.07 -3.64 4.92
CA GLY A 20 8.03 -2.25 5.39
C GLY A 20 6.63 -1.73 5.73
N ARG A 21 5.64 -2.62 5.75
CA ARG A 21 4.24 -2.33 6.11
C ARG A 21 3.88 -2.90 7.48
N SER A 22 2.75 -2.46 7.99
CA SER A 22 2.04 -3.03 9.10
C SER A 22 0.54 -3.03 8.79
N TRP A 23 -0.29 -3.35 9.78
CA TRP A 23 -1.74 -3.35 9.63
C TRP A 23 -2.40 -2.27 10.47
N GLY A 24 -3.26 -1.50 9.81
CA GLY A 24 -4.33 -0.77 10.47
C GLY A 24 -5.61 -1.62 10.54
N PHE A 25 -6.73 -0.99 10.88
CA PHE A 25 -8.03 -1.65 10.79
C PHE A 25 -8.51 -1.61 9.33
N GLY A 26 -8.56 -2.76 8.66
CA GLY A 26 -9.10 -2.92 7.30
C GLY A 26 -8.10 -2.75 6.14
N GLY A 27 -6.82 -2.45 6.42
CA GLY A 27 -5.83 -2.22 5.38
C GLY A 27 -4.40 -2.15 5.90
N ALA A 28 -3.45 -2.17 4.98
CA ALA A 28 -2.03 -2.05 5.28
C ALA A 28 -1.63 -0.59 5.50
N ALA A 29 -0.68 -0.36 6.40
CA ALA A 29 -0.05 0.93 6.65
C ALA A 29 1.45 0.84 6.36
N ASP A 30 1.98 1.67 5.47
CA ASP A 30 3.42 1.75 5.24
C ASP A 30 4.09 2.42 6.46
N ILE A 31 5.07 1.76 7.08
CA ILE A 31 5.76 2.24 8.30
C ILE A 31 7.26 2.49 8.08
N SER A 32 7.85 1.92 7.03
CA SER A 32 9.24 2.15 6.66
C SER A 32 9.45 2.09 5.14
N THR A 33 10.52 2.72 4.67
CA THR A 33 10.93 2.78 3.26
C THR A 33 11.96 1.71 2.95
N ILE A 34 11.51 0.46 2.79
CA ILE A 34 12.41 -0.63 2.40
C ILE A 34 12.46 -0.86 0.88
N ASP A 35 11.44 -0.39 0.16
CA ASP A 35 11.32 -0.37 -1.30
C ASP A 35 10.91 1.05 -1.76
N PRO A 36 11.34 1.52 -2.96
CA PRO A 36 10.99 2.85 -3.46
C PRO A 36 9.48 3.11 -3.60
N SER A 37 8.64 2.08 -3.60
CA SER A 37 7.18 2.22 -3.63
C SER A 37 6.54 2.40 -2.26
N ASN A 38 7.27 2.22 -1.16
CA ASN A 38 6.77 2.50 0.19
C ASN A 38 6.68 4.02 0.41
N VAL A 39 5.55 4.46 0.95
CA VAL A 39 5.29 5.86 1.27
C VAL A 39 4.88 5.91 2.74
N PRO A 40 5.80 6.20 3.69
CA PRO A 40 5.49 6.12 5.11
C PRO A 40 4.25 6.91 5.48
N GLY A 41 3.34 6.29 6.23
CA GLY A 41 2.04 6.87 6.58
C GLY A 41 0.94 6.66 5.55
N ARG A 42 1.23 6.10 4.35
CA ARG A 42 0.20 5.66 3.41
C ARG A 42 -0.56 4.48 3.98
N TYR A 43 -1.88 4.54 3.89
CA TYR A 43 -2.78 3.47 4.29
C TYR A 43 -3.65 3.04 3.11
N GLY A 44 -3.87 1.74 2.94
CA GLY A 44 -4.72 1.25 1.84
C GLY A 44 -4.72 -0.25 1.66
N TRP A 45 -5.29 -0.69 0.54
CA TRP A 45 -5.31 -2.09 0.14
C TRP A 45 -5.30 -2.24 -1.38
N VAL A 46 -4.94 -3.45 -1.82
CA VAL A 46 -5.12 -3.93 -3.19
C VAL A 46 -6.17 -5.04 -3.16
N GLY A 47 -7.34 -4.78 -3.73
CA GLY A 47 -8.47 -5.70 -3.83
C GLY A 47 -8.37 -6.54 -5.11
N GLY A 48 -7.65 -7.65 -5.02
CA GLY A 48 -7.37 -8.51 -6.16
C GLY A 48 -6.62 -7.77 -7.27
N ALA A 49 -6.71 -8.27 -8.50
CA ALA A 49 -5.91 -7.76 -9.61
C ALA A 49 -6.44 -6.48 -10.28
N ARG A 50 -7.53 -5.88 -9.76
CA ARG A 50 -8.33 -4.88 -10.50
C ARG A 50 -8.60 -3.60 -9.74
N VAL A 51 -8.61 -3.67 -8.41
CA VAL A 51 -9.04 -2.58 -7.53
C VAL A 51 -7.94 -2.27 -6.53
N SER A 52 -7.69 -0.99 -6.29
CA SER A 52 -6.88 -0.58 -5.14
C SER A 52 -7.30 0.79 -4.66
N ALA A 53 -7.14 1.04 -3.37
CA ALA A 53 -7.37 2.36 -2.79
C ALA A 53 -6.28 2.66 -1.77
N HIS A 54 -5.77 3.89 -1.81
CA HIS A 54 -4.74 4.37 -0.91
C HIS A 54 -5.05 5.78 -0.45
N ILE A 55 -4.65 6.10 0.77
CA ILE A 55 -4.77 7.40 1.42
C ILE A 55 -3.36 7.79 1.88
N VAL A 56 -2.92 8.99 1.53
CA VAL A 56 -1.64 9.58 1.95
C VAL A 56 -1.96 10.86 2.74
N PRO A 57 -2.00 10.79 4.09
CA PRO A 57 -2.42 11.94 4.90
C PRO A 57 -1.50 13.16 4.78
N SER A 58 -0.19 12.94 4.59
CA SER A 58 0.80 14.03 4.49
C SER A 58 0.58 14.94 3.28
N THR A 59 -0.01 14.40 2.22
CA THR A 59 -0.32 15.13 0.97
C THR A 59 -1.82 15.35 0.79
N VAL A 60 -2.63 15.03 1.82
CA VAL A 60 -4.10 15.12 1.80
C VAL A 60 -4.70 14.45 0.55
N THR A 61 -4.09 13.34 0.10
CA THR A 61 -4.42 12.71 -1.17
C THR A 61 -5.11 11.37 -0.96
N VAL A 62 -6.16 11.12 -1.75
CA VAL A 62 -6.83 9.82 -1.87
C VAL A 62 -6.73 9.36 -3.32
N THR A 63 -6.27 8.14 -3.53
CA THR A 63 -6.02 7.58 -4.84
C THR A 63 -6.76 6.24 -5.00
N ILE A 64 -7.63 6.13 -6.01
CA ILE A 64 -8.46 4.94 -6.26
C ILE A 64 -8.27 4.45 -7.70
N LEU A 65 -7.90 3.18 -7.85
CA LEU A 65 -7.78 2.50 -9.15
C LEU A 65 -8.93 1.52 -9.33
N LEU A 66 -9.66 1.65 -10.43
CA LEU A 66 -10.68 0.71 -10.87
C LEU A 66 -10.40 0.33 -12.32
N THR A 67 -10.20 -0.96 -12.58
CA THR A 67 -9.88 -1.45 -13.93
C THR A 67 -10.76 -2.61 -14.36
N ARG A 68 -11.12 -2.63 -15.65
CA ARG A 68 -11.86 -3.73 -16.26
C ARG A 68 -10.96 -4.91 -16.68
N ARG A 69 -9.63 -4.80 -16.56
CA ARG A 69 -8.68 -5.89 -16.82
C ARG A 69 -7.92 -6.18 -15.53
N ALA A 70 -7.75 -7.45 -15.21
CA ALA A 70 -6.88 -7.87 -14.12
C ALA A 70 -5.41 -7.70 -14.53
N ALA A 71 -4.56 -7.33 -13.59
CA ALA A 71 -3.16 -7.75 -13.62
C ALA A 71 -3.10 -9.29 -13.56
N ASP A 72 -2.61 -9.91 -14.62
CA ASP A 72 -2.54 -11.37 -14.81
C ASP A 72 -1.16 -11.95 -14.48
N SER A 73 -0.27 -11.12 -13.92
CA SER A 73 1.08 -11.49 -13.49
C SER A 73 1.33 -11.05 -12.04
N PRO A 74 2.11 -11.81 -11.25
CA PRO A 74 2.59 -11.36 -9.94
C PRO A 74 3.51 -10.14 -10.03
N VAL A 75 4.11 -9.90 -11.20
CA VAL A 75 4.81 -8.65 -11.50
C VAL A 75 3.75 -7.61 -11.91
N PRO A 76 3.57 -6.52 -11.14
CA PRO A 76 2.55 -5.52 -11.47
C PRO A 76 2.81 -4.91 -12.85
N PRO A 77 1.78 -4.78 -13.71
CA PRO A 77 1.90 -4.02 -14.94
C PRO A 77 2.38 -2.58 -14.66
N ARG A 78 3.11 -2.00 -15.62
CA ARG A 78 3.68 -0.64 -15.46
C ARG A 78 2.63 0.39 -15.05
N TRP A 79 1.44 0.35 -15.65
CA TRP A 79 0.35 1.28 -15.33
C TRP A 79 -0.09 1.21 -13.86
N THR A 80 -0.02 0.05 -13.21
CA THR A 80 -0.37 -0.08 -11.78
C THR A 80 0.69 0.55 -10.89
N ARG A 81 1.97 0.44 -11.27
CA ARG A 81 3.10 1.04 -10.55
C ARG A 81 3.11 2.56 -10.70
N ASP A 82 2.95 3.04 -11.93
CA ASP A 82 2.97 4.47 -12.23
C ASP A 82 1.81 5.19 -11.54
N PHE A 83 0.62 4.58 -11.53
CA PHE A 83 -0.53 5.08 -10.79
C PHE A 83 -0.25 5.22 -9.28
N ARG A 84 0.37 4.21 -8.67
CA ARG A 84 0.71 4.23 -7.23
C ARG A 84 1.76 5.30 -6.89
N ARG A 85 2.71 5.55 -7.79
CA ARG A 85 3.74 6.57 -7.63
C ARG A 85 3.15 7.98 -7.71
N ASN A 86 2.42 8.27 -8.78
CA ASN A 86 1.86 9.61 -9.00
C ASN A 86 0.87 10.02 -7.91
N GLY A 87 0.13 9.08 -7.32
CA GLY A 87 -0.80 9.36 -6.22
C GLY A 87 -0.14 9.68 -4.87
N ALA A 88 1.18 9.55 -4.75
CA ALA A 88 1.94 9.85 -3.54
C ALA A 88 2.78 11.13 -3.62
N ASP A 89 3.05 11.63 -4.83
CA ASP A 89 3.89 12.79 -5.10
C ASP A 89 3.10 14.12 -5.19
N GLY A 90 1.80 14.09 -4.86
CA GLY A 90 0.86 15.24 -4.92
C GLY A 90 0.99 16.24 -3.78
#